data_AF-A0A1V5VC11-F1
#
_entry.id   AF-A0A1V5VC11-F1
#
_cell.length_a   1.000
_cell.length_b   1.000
_cell.length_c   1.000
_cell.angle_alpha   90.00
_cell.angle_beta   90.00
_cell.angle_gamma   90.00
#
_symmetry.space_group_name_H-M   'P 1'
#
loop_
_entity.id
_entity.type
_entity.pdbx_description
1 polymer ?
#
loop_
_entity_poly.entity_id
_entity_poly.type
_entity_poly.pdbx_seq_one_letter_code
_entity_poly.pdbx_strand_id
1 'polypeptide(L)'
;MNRILKTILIVFALSSGAAAHAQWADKIILYLPNRVIDVFDVFTLNVCFGPVVRAELTATHSVQVGAGIGYTFNLMKDANRQYGYAAQNGWNVCAGPFLSEDIERRPASPWVKEYWEVFTGIPLPSDPLYVPKTGARDYWEFGGKLGLALAEVDFSLHPVDILDAVLGFFFIDLQGDDLTFENLR
;
A
#
# COMPACT_ATOMS: atom_id res chain seq x y z
N MET A 1 -46.50 5.57 -25.55
CA MET A 1 -45.61 4.77 -24.67
C MET A 1 -44.31 4.32 -25.37
N ASN A 2 -44.34 3.82 -26.61
CA ASN A 2 -43.14 3.29 -27.31
C ASN A 2 -42.06 4.31 -27.70
N ARG A 3 -42.35 5.61 -27.84
CA ARG A 3 -41.32 6.60 -28.22
C ARG A 3 -40.42 6.98 -27.05
N ILE A 4 -40.99 7.23 -25.87
CA ILE A 4 -40.26 7.63 -24.67
C ILE A 4 -39.32 6.50 -24.21
N LEU A 5 -39.80 5.25 -24.21
CA LEU A 5 -39.00 4.08 -23.83
C LEU A 5 -37.78 3.89 -24.76
N LYS A 6 -37.96 4.10 -26.07
CA LYS A 6 -36.86 4.01 -27.06
C LYS A 6 -35.83 5.11 -26.87
N THR A 7 -36.27 6.34 -26.58
CA THR A 7 -35.35 7.46 -26.31
C THR A 7 -34.53 7.20 -25.05
N ILE A 8 -35.14 6.70 -23.98
CA ILE A 8 -34.44 6.35 -22.73
C ILE A 8 -33.39 5.25 -23.00
N LEU A 9 -33.73 4.22 -23.77
CA LEU A 9 -32.82 3.13 -24.08
C LEU A 9 -31.61 3.58 -24.91
N ILE A 10 -31.82 4.50 -25.86
CA ILE A 10 -30.75 5.07 -26.69
C ILE A 10 -29.83 5.96 -25.86
N VAL A 11 -30.40 6.81 -25.00
CA VAL A 11 -29.61 7.66 -24.09
C VAL A 11 -28.79 6.80 -23.13
N PHE A 12 -29.38 5.73 -22.58
CA PHE A 12 -28.68 4.80 -21.68
C PHE A 12 -27.56 4.02 -22.39
N ALA A 13 -27.78 3.60 -23.64
CA ALA A 13 -26.76 2.93 -24.46
C ALA A 13 -25.62 3.86 -24.90
N LEU A 14 -25.93 5.13 -25.18
CA LEU A 14 -24.92 6.15 -25.50
C LEU A 14 -24.11 6.56 -24.27
N SER A 15 -24.76 6.67 -23.10
CA SER A 15 -24.07 6.99 -21.85
C SER A 15 -23.19 5.84 -21.37
N SER A 16 -23.62 4.58 -21.56
CA SER A 16 -22.79 3.42 -21.22
C SER A 16 -21.61 3.24 -22.19
N GLY A 17 -21.81 3.53 -23.48
CA GLY A 17 -20.73 3.54 -24.47
C GLY A 17 -19.68 4.61 -24.18
N ALA A 18 -20.10 5.83 -23.85
CA ALA A 18 -19.16 6.91 -23.51
C ALA A 18 -18.36 6.63 -22.24
N ALA A 19 -19.00 6.07 -21.20
CA ALA A 19 -18.32 5.66 -19.97
C ALA A 19 -17.31 4.53 -20.21
N ALA A 20 -17.67 3.53 -21.02
CA ALA A 20 -16.74 2.48 -21.42
C ALA A 20 -15.56 3.05 -22.23
N HIS A 21 -15.81 3.91 -23.21
CA HIS A 21 -14.75 4.54 -24.01
C HIS A 21 -13.78 5.39 -23.17
N ALA A 22 -14.29 6.12 -22.17
CA ALA A 22 -13.45 6.84 -21.22
C ALA A 22 -12.55 5.86 -20.44
N GLN A 23 -13.12 4.80 -19.87
CA GLN A 23 -12.36 3.80 -19.12
C GLN A 23 -11.24 3.13 -19.94
N TRP A 24 -11.46 2.88 -21.23
CA TRP A 24 -10.42 2.36 -22.13
C TRP A 24 -9.39 3.42 -22.54
N ALA A 25 -9.80 4.69 -22.69
CA ALA A 25 -8.89 5.78 -23.00
C ALA A 25 -7.91 6.04 -21.85
N ASP A 26 -8.40 6.01 -20.61
CA ASP A 26 -7.58 6.12 -19.39
C ASP A 26 -6.49 5.04 -19.39
N LYS A 27 -6.87 3.77 -19.59
CA LYS A 27 -5.93 2.65 -19.63
C LYS A 27 -4.86 2.77 -20.72
N ILE A 28 -5.18 3.35 -21.88
CA ILE A 28 -4.22 3.49 -22.98
C ILE A 28 -3.31 4.69 -22.76
N ILE A 29 -3.86 5.84 -22.38
CA ILE A 29 -3.12 7.09 -22.23
C ILE A 29 -2.24 7.07 -20.97
N LEU A 30 -2.79 6.54 -19.87
CA LEU A 30 -2.10 6.43 -18.59
C LEU A 30 -1.34 5.12 -18.45
N TYR A 31 -1.26 4.30 -19.50
CA TYR A 31 -0.53 3.03 -19.49
C TYR A 31 0.89 3.19 -18.95
N LEU A 32 1.69 4.08 -19.57
CA LEU A 32 3.09 4.26 -19.20
C LEU A 32 3.25 4.85 -17.79
N PRO A 33 2.51 5.92 -17.39
CA PRO A 33 2.47 6.37 -16.00
C PRO A 33 2.16 5.26 -15.00
N ASN A 34 1.12 4.46 -15.23
CA ASN A 34 0.74 3.38 -14.34
C ASN A 34 1.84 2.32 -14.24
N ARG A 35 2.44 1.90 -15.36
CA ARG A 35 3.55 0.93 -15.34
C ARG A 35 4.74 1.41 -14.49
N VAL A 36 5.05 2.71 -14.54
CA VAL A 36 6.13 3.27 -13.72
C VAL A 36 5.76 3.20 -12.25
N ILE A 37 4.53 3.59 -11.92
CA ILE A 37 4.06 3.62 -10.53
C ILE A 37 4.00 2.22 -9.93
N ASP A 38 3.46 1.24 -10.65
CA ASP A 38 3.36 -0.14 -10.15
C ASP A 38 4.74 -0.75 -9.88
N VAL A 39 5.75 -0.41 -10.71
CA VAL A 39 7.14 -0.82 -10.46
C VAL A 39 7.71 -0.19 -9.19
N PHE A 40 7.33 1.05 -8.88
CA PHE A 40 7.71 1.65 -7.60
C PHE A 40 6.96 0.99 -6.44
N ASP A 41 5.71 0.59 -6.60
CA ASP A 41 4.91 0.00 -5.52
C ASP A 41 5.41 -1.39 -5.06
N VAL A 42 6.19 -2.09 -5.89
CA VAL A 42 6.84 -3.38 -5.58
C VAL A 42 7.62 -3.44 -4.26
N PHE A 43 8.21 -2.34 -3.82
CA PHE A 43 9.08 -2.35 -2.64
C PHE A 43 8.86 -1.17 -1.72
N THR A 44 9.06 -1.38 -0.43
CA THR A 44 9.18 -0.34 0.58
C THR A 44 10.63 -0.15 0.96
N LEU A 45 11.04 1.10 1.11
CA LEU A 45 12.37 1.47 1.59
C LEU A 45 12.25 2.72 2.46
N ASN A 46 12.51 2.54 3.76
CA ASN A 46 12.56 3.65 4.70
C ASN A 46 13.93 3.73 5.37
N VAL A 47 14.43 4.96 5.45
CA VAL A 47 15.65 5.30 6.20
C VAL A 47 15.24 6.10 7.41
N CYS A 48 15.55 5.56 8.58
CA CYS A 48 15.03 6.01 9.85
C CYS A 48 16.17 6.49 10.74
N PHE A 49 15.96 7.58 11.46
CA PHE A 49 16.91 8.14 12.41
C PHE A 49 16.26 8.44 13.76
N GLY A 50 16.80 7.87 14.84
CA GLY A 50 16.29 8.06 16.19
C GLY A 50 16.57 6.87 17.11
N PRO A 51 16.35 7.01 18.42
CA PRO A 51 16.59 5.96 19.40
C PRO A 51 15.75 4.71 19.12
N VAL A 52 16.38 3.63 18.68
CA VAL A 52 15.71 2.38 18.31
C VAL A 52 16.58 1.15 18.51
N VAL A 53 15.94 0.06 18.92
CA VAL A 53 16.50 -1.29 18.86
C VAL A 53 15.44 -2.18 18.26
N ARG A 54 15.68 -2.66 17.03
CA ARG A 54 14.72 -3.46 16.27
C ARG A 54 15.46 -4.45 15.39
N ALA A 55 15.01 -5.70 15.40
CA ALA A 55 15.47 -6.71 14.47
C ALA A 55 14.29 -7.59 14.10
N GLU A 56 13.83 -7.47 12.87
CA GLU A 56 12.68 -8.16 12.33
C GLU A 56 13.00 -8.71 10.96
N LEU A 57 12.57 -9.95 10.74
CA LEU A 57 12.59 -10.60 9.44
C LEU A 57 11.20 -11.22 9.22
N THR A 58 10.63 -10.92 8.07
CA THR A 58 9.29 -11.33 7.67
C THR A 58 9.40 -11.94 6.28
N ALA A 59 9.11 -13.22 6.13
CA ALA A 59 8.89 -13.80 4.80
C ALA A 59 7.43 -13.61 4.34
N THR A 60 6.54 -13.62 5.33
CA THR A 60 5.11 -13.31 5.28
C THR A 60 4.67 -13.21 6.74
N HIS A 61 3.52 -12.63 7.04
CA HIS A 61 3.01 -12.57 8.41
C HIS A 61 2.68 -13.92 9.05
N SER A 62 2.70 -15.03 8.31
CA SER A 62 2.68 -16.39 8.90
C SER A 62 4.06 -16.90 9.35
N VAL A 63 5.14 -16.33 8.79
CA VAL A 63 6.53 -16.72 9.00
C VAL A 63 7.36 -15.45 9.20
N GLN A 64 7.31 -14.94 10.42
CA GLN A 64 8.10 -13.78 10.85
C GLN A 64 8.79 -14.05 12.19
N VAL A 65 9.88 -13.34 12.44
CA VAL A 65 10.57 -13.37 13.73
C VAL A 65 11.21 -12.02 14.00
N GLY A 66 11.03 -11.53 15.21
CA GLY A 66 11.67 -10.29 15.60
C GLY A 66 10.98 -9.57 16.74
N ALA A 67 11.61 -8.48 17.13
CA ALA A 67 11.05 -7.54 18.08
C ALA A 67 11.73 -6.19 17.88
N GLY A 68 11.01 -5.14 18.26
CA GLY A 68 11.55 -3.80 18.24
C GLY A 68 10.85 -2.86 19.19
N ILE A 69 11.59 -1.84 19.61
CA ILE A 69 11.05 -0.67 20.31
C ILE A 69 11.87 0.55 19.90
N GLY A 70 11.21 1.69 19.72
CA GLY A 70 11.91 2.93 19.46
C GLY A 70 11.04 4.09 19.04
N TYR A 71 11.71 5.23 18.89
CA TYR A 71 11.17 6.47 18.35
C TYR A 71 12.08 6.96 17.22
N THR A 72 11.58 7.02 16.00
CA THR A 72 12.36 7.31 14.79
C THR A 72 11.72 8.40 13.95
N PHE A 73 12.56 9.21 13.29
CA PHE A 73 12.16 10.10 12.21
C PHE A 73 12.55 9.45 10.89
N ASN A 74 11.57 9.25 10.02
CA ASN A 74 11.69 8.35 8.89
C ASN A 74 11.55 9.15 7.60
N LEU A 75 12.50 8.96 6.68
CA LEU A 75 12.35 9.28 5.27
C LEU A 75 11.84 8.01 4.59
N MET A 76 10.65 8.08 4.00
CA MET A 76 9.90 6.90 3.63
C MET A 76 9.45 6.92 2.18
N LYS A 77 9.74 5.80 1.51
CA LYS A 77 8.99 5.28 0.37
C LYS A 77 8.28 4.05 0.91
N ASP A 78 7.01 4.21 1.21
CA ASP A 78 6.20 3.16 1.84
C ASP A 78 5.20 2.58 0.83
N ALA A 79 4.50 1.52 1.25
CA ALA A 79 3.49 0.86 0.46
C ALA A 79 2.33 1.82 0.11
N ASN A 80 1.63 1.50 -0.98
CA ASN A 80 0.46 2.25 -1.47
C ASN A 80 0.79 3.74 -1.71
N ARG A 81 1.88 3.98 -2.45
CA ARG A 81 2.28 5.30 -2.99
C ARG A 81 2.49 6.40 -1.95
N GLN A 82 2.99 6.04 -0.78
CA GLN A 82 3.30 7.01 0.27
C GLN A 82 4.77 7.42 0.22
N TYR A 83 4.99 8.71 -0.03
CA TYR A 83 6.32 9.28 -0.22
C TYR A 83 6.47 10.50 0.67
N GLY A 84 7.44 10.51 1.57
CA GLY A 84 7.69 11.69 2.38
C GLY A 84 8.41 11.37 3.68
N TYR A 85 7.96 12.00 4.75
CA TYR A 85 8.54 11.82 6.08
C TYR A 85 7.46 11.64 7.14
N ALA A 86 7.78 10.89 8.19
CA ALA A 86 6.98 10.85 9.41
C ALA A 86 7.83 10.46 10.62
N ALA A 87 7.37 10.81 11.82
CA ALA A 87 7.88 10.19 13.03
C ALA A 87 7.09 8.91 13.35
N GLN A 88 7.78 7.89 13.83
CA GLN A 88 7.21 6.62 14.24
C GLN A 88 7.64 6.30 15.66
N ASN A 89 6.69 5.86 16.48
CA ASN A 89 6.90 5.48 17.86
C ASN A 89 6.23 4.15 18.15
N GLY A 90 6.82 3.32 18.99
CA GLY A 90 6.15 2.15 19.52
C GLY A 90 7.02 0.92 19.58
N TRP A 91 6.35 -0.22 19.73
CA TRP A 91 6.98 -1.51 19.88
C TRP A 91 6.22 -2.61 19.13
N ASN A 92 6.93 -3.68 18.84
CA ASN A 92 6.33 -4.92 18.36
C ASN A 92 7.15 -6.13 18.78
N VAL A 93 6.51 -7.29 18.77
CA VAL A 93 7.11 -8.60 18.95
C VAL A 93 6.39 -9.57 18.02
N CYS A 94 7.16 -10.37 17.29
CA CYS A 94 6.63 -11.37 16.40
C CYS A 94 7.41 -12.70 16.43
N ALA A 95 6.67 -13.79 16.32
CA ALA A 95 7.21 -15.15 16.27
C ALA A 95 6.24 -16.09 15.52
N GLY A 96 6.65 -16.55 14.35
CA GLY A 96 5.81 -17.31 13.45
C GLY A 96 4.57 -16.50 13.05
N PRO A 97 3.34 -17.02 13.25
CA PRO A 97 2.12 -16.30 12.92
C PRO A 97 1.66 -15.30 13.99
N PHE A 98 2.31 -15.29 15.16
CA PHE A 98 1.91 -14.43 16.26
C PHE A 98 2.57 -13.07 16.15
N LEU A 99 1.75 -12.03 16.23
CA LEU A 99 2.18 -10.64 16.22
C LEU A 99 1.47 -9.89 17.36
N SER A 100 2.23 -9.10 18.10
CA SER A 100 1.72 -8.12 19.06
C SER A 100 2.47 -6.82 18.86
N GLU A 101 1.75 -5.73 18.68
CA GLU A 101 2.32 -4.43 18.37
C GLU A 101 1.44 -3.27 18.86
N ASP A 102 2.11 -2.17 19.14
CA ASP A 102 1.52 -0.86 19.40
C ASP A 102 2.44 0.16 18.71
N ILE A 103 2.01 0.65 17.55
CA ILE A 103 2.81 1.52 16.67
C ILE A 103 1.99 2.74 16.30
N GLU A 104 2.56 3.92 16.57
CA GLU A 104 2.05 5.20 16.16
C GLU A 104 2.93 5.80 15.06
N ARG A 105 2.31 6.37 14.02
CA ARG A 105 2.97 7.18 12.99
C ARG A 105 2.40 8.60 13.03
N ARG A 106 3.10 9.51 13.71
CA ARG A 106 2.76 10.92 13.85
C ARG A 106 3.93 11.73 14.43
N PRO A 107 4.21 12.96 13.94
CA PRO A 107 3.57 13.65 12.81
C PRO A 107 4.05 13.13 11.45
N ALA A 108 3.22 13.28 10.41
CA ALA A 108 3.55 12.89 9.04
C ALA A 108 3.43 14.05 8.04
N SER A 109 4.16 13.96 6.93
CA SER A 109 4.00 14.86 5.78
C SER A 109 2.64 14.63 5.08
N PRO A 110 2.11 15.59 4.30
CA PRO A 110 0.78 15.46 3.68
C PRO A 110 0.58 14.25 2.76
N TRP A 111 1.66 13.67 2.24
CA TRP A 111 1.64 12.51 1.34
C TRP A 111 1.83 11.18 2.06
N VAL A 112 1.91 11.22 3.40
CA VAL A 112 2.04 10.08 4.28
C VAL A 112 0.85 10.09 5.24
N LYS A 113 0.20 8.95 5.41
CA LYS A 113 -0.96 8.85 6.31
C LYS A 113 -0.49 8.62 7.74
N GLU A 114 -1.05 9.41 8.66
CA GLU A 114 -0.92 9.16 10.09
C GLU A 114 -1.83 8.01 10.52
N TYR A 115 -1.35 7.18 11.44
CA TYR A 115 -2.15 6.11 12.04
C TYR A 115 -1.65 5.78 13.45
N TRP A 116 -2.48 5.05 14.18
CA TRP A 116 -2.12 4.38 15.41
C TRP A 116 -2.71 2.97 15.37
N GLU A 117 -1.84 1.97 15.32
CA GLU A 117 -2.23 0.56 15.23
C GLU A 117 -1.88 -0.12 16.56
N VAL A 118 -2.89 -0.77 17.16
CA VAL A 118 -2.70 -1.72 18.27
C VAL A 118 -3.24 -3.06 17.83
N PHE A 119 -2.38 -4.06 17.74
CA PHE A 119 -2.75 -5.39 17.28
C PHE A 119 -2.18 -6.46 18.19
N THR A 120 -2.94 -7.53 18.39
CA THR A 120 -2.46 -8.76 19.04
C THR A 120 -3.21 -9.93 18.46
N GLY A 121 -2.49 -10.87 17.84
CA GLY A 121 -3.09 -12.06 17.25
C GLY A 121 -2.34 -12.57 16.04
N ILE A 122 -3.10 -13.11 15.09
CA ILE A 122 -2.60 -13.68 13.84
C ILE A 122 -3.17 -12.85 12.68
N PRO A 123 -2.33 -12.19 11.86
CA PRO A 123 -2.78 -11.48 10.67
C PRO A 123 -3.46 -12.44 9.66
N LEU A 124 -4.46 -11.98 8.93
CA LEU A 124 -5.18 -12.80 7.97
C LEU A 124 -4.74 -12.49 6.52
N PRO A 125 -4.64 -13.50 5.63
CA PRO A 125 -4.35 -13.27 4.21
C PRO A 125 -5.40 -12.45 3.47
N SER A 126 -6.62 -12.39 4.02
CA SER A 126 -7.73 -11.61 3.49
C SER A 126 -7.74 -10.16 3.97
N ASP A 127 -6.86 -9.82 4.92
CA ASP A 127 -6.79 -8.44 5.41
C ASP A 127 -6.31 -7.56 4.25
N PRO A 128 -7.04 -6.47 3.94
CA PRO A 128 -6.66 -5.59 2.85
C PRO A 128 -5.28 -4.97 3.11
N LEU A 129 -4.49 -4.87 2.04
CA LEU A 129 -3.17 -4.26 2.06
C LEU A 129 -3.32 -2.79 2.45
N TYR A 130 -2.78 -2.43 3.61
CA TYR A 130 -2.81 -1.07 4.17
C TYR A 130 -4.24 -0.49 4.35
N VAL A 131 -4.74 -0.46 5.58
CA VAL A 131 -6.03 0.20 5.87
C VAL A 131 -5.78 1.63 6.37
N PRO A 132 -6.38 2.67 5.75
CA PRO A 132 -6.20 4.09 6.12
C PRO A 132 -6.51 4.49 7.58
N LYS A 133 -6.99 3.55 8.40
CA LYS A 133 -7.25 3.71 9.84
C LYS A 133 -6.68 2.57 10.68
N THR A 134 -6.41 1.44 10.03
CA THR A 134 -5.70 0.25 10.49
C THR A 134 -4.33 0.55 11.03
N GLY A 135 -3.55 1.06 10.07
CA GLY A 135 -2.11 0.98 9.97
C GLY A 135 -1.69 0.13 8.77
N ALA A 136 -0.38 -0.04 8.63
CA ALA A 136 0.29 -0.55 7.44
C ALA A 136 0.59 -2.05 7.60
N ARG A 137 -0.30 -2.91 7.10
CA ARG A 137 0.00 -4.35 7.05
C ARG A 137 -0.25 -4.90 5.66
N ASP A 138 0.79 -5.47 5.08
CA ASP A 138 0.72 -6.35 3.92
C ASP A 138 0.99 -7.77 4.39
N TYR A 139 -0.02 -8.63 4.40
CA TYR A 139 0.13 -10.03 4.83
C TYR A 139 1.27 -10.78 4.11
N TRP A 140 1.48 -10.46 2.83
CA TRP A 140 2.42 -11.14 1.95
C TRP A 140 3.80 -10.50 1.93
N GLU A 141 4.04 -9.48 2.75
CA GLU A 141 5.31 -8.75 2.80
C GLU A 141 6.50 -9.69 3.00
N PHE A 142 7.54 -9.48 2.19
CA PHE A 142 8.83 -10.13 2.31
C PHE A 142 9.90 -9.08 2.59
N GLY A 143 10.43 -9.03 3.81
CA GLY A 143 11.30 -7.95 4.21
C GLY A 143 11.71 -8.01 5.66
N GLY A 144 12.02 -6.85 6.20
CA GLY A 144 12.40 -6.72 7.59
C GLY A 144 12.91 -5.34 7.94
N LYS A 145 13.06 -5.15 9.26
CA LYS A 145 13.53 -3.91 9.86
C LYS A 145 14.74 -4.20 10.70
N LEU A 146 15.80 -3.43 10.49
CA LEU A 146 17.01 -3.51 11.28
C LEU A 146 17.36 -2.13 11.81
N GLY A 147 17.22 -1.96 13.11
CA GLY A 147 17.47 -0.74 13.85
C GLY A 147 18.42 -0.96 15.01
N LEU A 148 19.48 -0.15 15.09
CA LEU A 148 20.41 -0.17 16.21
C LEU A 148 20.82 1.25 16.61
N ALA A 149 20.63 1.55 17.89
CA ALA A 149 20.95 2.82 18.52
C ALA A 149 20.21 4.01 17.87
N LEU A 150 20.75 4.61 16.81
CA LEU A 150 20.24 5.84 16.22
C LEU A 150 19.81 5.71 14.75
N ALA A 151 20.01 4.55 14.14
CA ALA A 151 19.68 4.32 12.74
C ALA A 151 18.85 3.06 12.59
N GLU A 152 17.87 3.11 11.69
CA GLU A 152 17.08 1.96 11.27
C GLU A 152 16.91 2.00 9.76
N VAL A 153 16.94 0.81 9.16
CA VAL A 153 16.57 0.59 7.76
C VAL A 153 15.39 -0.38 7.75
N ASP A 154 14.38 -0.01 6.99
CA ASP A 154 13.19 -0.81 6.73
C ASP A 154 13.16 -1.09 5.24
N PHE A 155 13.18 -2.36 4.88
CA PHE A 155 13.12 -2.77 3.49
C PHE A 155 12.21 -3.97 3.33
N SER A 156 11.27 -3.84 2.41
CA SER A 156 10.30 -4.88 2.13
C SER A 156 9.95 -4.94 0.66
N LEU A 157 9.64 -6.14 0.20
CA LEU A 157 9.07 -6.45 -1.09
C LEU A 157 7.62 -6.85 -0.90
N HIS A 158 6.78 -6.46 -1.85
CA HIS A 158 5.35 -6.73 -1.82
C HIS A 158 4.99 -7.66 -2.99
N PRO A 159 4.86 -8.97 -2.75
CA PRO A 159 4.60 -9.94 -3.80
C PRO A 159 3.30 -9.70 -4.57
N VAL A 160 2.29 -9.13 -3.91
CA VAL A 160 1.02 -8.76 -4.56
C VAL A 160 1.23 -7.61 -5.54
N ASP A 161 2.00 -6.58 -5.17
CA ASP A 161 2.39 -5.48 -6.06
C ASP A 161 3.28 -5.95 -7.21
N ILE A 162 4.17 -6.93 -6.99
CA ILE A 162 4.96 -7.55 -8.06
C ILE A 162 4.04 -8.21 -9.10
N LEU A 163 3.05 -8.97 -8.62
CA LEU A 163 2.11 -9.63 -9.51
C LEU A 163 1.26 -8.61 -10.28
N ASP A 164 0.83 -7.54 -9.62
CA ASP A 164 0.08 -6.45 -10.23
C ASP A 164 0.89 -5.72 -11.31
N ALA A 165 2.13 -5.35 -11.01
CA ALA A 165 3.05 -4.73 -11.96
C ALA A 165 3.26 -5.58 -13.23
N VAL A 166 3.37 -6.91 -13.07
CA VAL A 166 3.48 -7.86 -14.20
C VAL A 166 2.17 -7.96 -14.98
N LEU A 167 1.04 -8.06 -14.29
CA LEU A 167 -0.26 -8.26 -14.91
C LEU A 167 -0.78 -7.02 -15.63
N GLY A 168 -0.47 -5.83 -15.17
CA GLY A 168 -0.93 -4.63 -15.85
C GLY A 168 -0.17 -4.35 -17.17
N PHE A 169 0.93 -5.06 -17.49
CA PHE A 169 1.41 -5.13 -18.89
C PHE A 169 0.34 -5.69 -19.85
N PHE A 170 -0.56 -6.53 -19.32
CA PHE A 170 -1.70 -7.11 -20.03
C PHE A 170 -3.02 -6.39 -19.73
N PHE A 171 -2.97 -5.16 -19.17
CA PHE A 171 -4.13 -4.35 -18.77
C PHE A 171 -5.02 -4.98 -17.67
N ILE A 172 -4.46 -5.94 -16.93
CA ILE A 172 -5.09 -6.57 -15.77
C ILE A 172 -4.60 -5.84 -14.52
N ASP A 173 -5.55 -5.33 -13.75
CA ASP A 173 -5.33 -4.58 -12.52
C ASP A 173 -5.92 -5.40 -11.36
N LEU A 174 -5.06 -5.92 -10.49
CA LEU A 174 -5.44 -6.71 -9.33
C LEU A 174 -5.77 -5.82 -8.12
N GLN A 175 -5.04 -4.72 -7.94
CA GLN A 175 -5.18 -3.86 -6.77
C GLN A 175 -6.28 -2.81 -6.92
N GLY A 176 -6.66 -2.47 -8.16
CA GLY A 176 -7.66 -1.46 -8.44
C GLY A 176 -7.14 -0.03 -8.27
N ASP A 177 -5.82 0.19 -8.35
CA ASP A 177 -5.16 1.45 -8.02
C ASP A 177 -4.56 2.19 -9.23
N ASP A 178 -4.80 1.72 -10.45
CA ASP A 178 -4.44 2.40 -11.70
C ASP A 178 -4.92 3.87 -11.71
N LEU A 179 -4.08 4.80 -12.20
CA LEU A 179 -4.52 6.20 -12.37
C LEU A 179 -5.62 6.27 -13.43
N THR A 180 -6.60 7.13 -13.16
CA THR A 180 -7.65 7.57 -14.09
C THR A 180 -7.60 9.08 -14.27
N PHE A 181 -8.28 9.63 -15.28
CA PHE A 181 -8.34 11.09 -15.44
C PHE A 181 -9.03 11.79 -14.25
N GLU A 182 -9.84 11.08 -13.47
CA GLU A 182 -10.44 11.63 -12.26
C GLU A 182 -9.38 11.93 -11.18
N ASN A 183 -8.31 11.13 -11.11
CA ASN A 183 -7.21 11.36 -10.17
C ASN A 183 -6.37 12.60 -10.50
N LEU A 184 -6.48 13.12 -11.74
CA LEU A 184 -5.70 14.27 -12.22
C LEU A 184 -6.47 15.59 -12.14
N ARG A 185 -7.71 15.57 -11.66
CA ARG A 185 -8.59 16.74 -11.55
C ARG A 185 -8.58 17.33 -10.15
#